data_AF-A0A8S3Y2Q4-F1
#
_entry.id   AF-A0A8S3Y2Q4-F1
#
_cell.length_a   1.000
_cell.length_b   1.000
_cell.length_c   1.000
_cell.angle_alpha   90.00
_cell.angle_beta   90.00
_cell.angle_gamma   90.00
#
_symmetry.space_group_name_H-M   'P 1'
#
loop_
_entity.id
_entity.type
_entity.pdbx_description
1 polymer ?
#
loop_
_entity_poly.entity_id
_entity_poly.type
_entity_poly.pdbx_seq_one_letter_code
_entity_poly.pdbx_strand_id
1 'polypeptide(L)'
;MIVSRTQLVLIFALLHYRAESQQEVLIEESLDVESVQGPTGGRVELPCDVSPALSADKVGLVIWYKQGHETPIYSLDAREGITSQWSDPSTLGNRATFRTNTTPAVLVLNKLRPEDSGQYRCRVDFIKSPTKNTRLNLTVLIPPDQLINIGEGNDKVHGNILGPYDEGAEVNLTCIAVG
;
A
#
# COMPACT_ATOMS: atom_id res chain seq x y z
N MET A 1 25.72 49.13 -20.50
CA MET A 1 24.72 48.58 -21.47
C MET A 1 23.34 48.76 -20.84
N ILE A 2 22.51 49.63 -21.41
CA ILE A 2 21.19 49.98 -20.87
C ILE A 2 20.16 49.04 -21.51
N VAL A 3 19.52 48.18 -20.71
CA VAL A 3 18.48 47.28 -21.21
C VAL A 3 17.21 48.12 -21.45
N SER A 4 16.70 48.11 -22.68
CA SER A 4 15.48 48.86 -23.04
C SER A 4 14.28 48.29 -22.27
N ARG A 5 13.31 49.16 -21.91
CA ARG A 5 12.04 48.74 -21.30
C ARG A 5 11.34 47.63 -22.08
N THR A 6 11.43 47.67 -23.41
CA THR A 6 10.86 46.63 -24.30
C THR A 6 11.55 45.26 -24.14
N GLN A 7 12.86 45.25 -23.93
CA GLN A 7 13.62 44.02 -23.66
C GLN A 7 13.28 43.43 -22.30
N LEU A 8 13.06 44.27 -21.29
CA LEU A 8 12.63 43.82 -19.96
C LEU A 8 11.26 43.14 -20.04
N VAL A 9 10.29 43.74 -20.75
CA VAL A 9 8.93 43.18 -20.93
C VAL A 9 8.98 41.84 -21.67
N LEU A 10 9.80 41.70 -22.71
CA LEU A 10 9.97 40.43 -23.43
C LEU A 10 10.59 39.35 -22.56
N ILE A 11 11.60 39.69 -21.75
CA ILE A 11 12.22 38.75 -20.82
C ILE A 11 11.21 38.34 -19.74
N PHE A 12 10.45 39.28 -19.18
CA PHE A 12 9.38 38.97 -18.23
C PHE A 12 8.30 38.10 -18.86
N ALA A 13 7.85 38.39 -20.08
CA ALA A 13 6.87 37.58 -20.79
C ALA A 13 7.37 36.16 -21.08
N LEU A 14 8.64 36.00 -21.50
CA LEU A 14 9.26 34.68 -21.70
C LEU A 14 9.46 33.92 -20.39
N LEU A 15 9.78 34.61 -19.30
CA LEU A 15 9.88 34.01 -17.96
C LEU A 15 8.51 33.57 -17.42
N HIS A 16 7.45 34.38 -17.62
CA HIS A 16 6.08 34.00 -17.27
C HIS A 16 5.58 32.83 -18.13
N TYR A 17 5.86 32.85 -19.44
CA TYR A 17 5.51 31.74 -20.34
C TYR A 17 6.22 30.42 -19.95
N ARG A 18 7.49 30.49 -19.53
CA ARG A 18 8.22 29.33 -18.98
C ARG A 18 7.65 28.86 -17.64
N ALA A 19 7.25 29.78 -16.76
CA ALA A 19 6.68 29.44 -15.45
C ALA A 19 5.33 28.71 -15.60
N GLU A 20 4.49 29.16 -16.54
CA GLU A 20 3.17 28.58 -16.78
C GLU A 20 3.25 27.18 -17.41
N SER A 21 4.25 26.94 -18.28
CA SER A 21 4.50 25.62 -18.88
C SER A 21 5.01 24.54 -17.91
N GLN A 22 5.60 24.91 -16.76
CA GLN A 22 6.11 23.93 -15.78
C GLN A 22 5.05 23.53 -14.73
N GLN A 23 3.94 24.26 -14.64
CA GLN A 23 2.89 24.01 -13.64
C GLN A 23 1.96 22.85 -14.03
N GLU A 24 1.94 22.41 -15.29
CA GLU A 24 0.97 21.44 -15.83
C GLU A 24 1.40 19.97 -15.72
N VAL A 25 2.61 19.66 -15.22
CA VAL A 25 3.16 18.27 -15.20
C VAL A 25 3.17 17.63 -13.80
N LEU A 26 2.75 18.32 -12.73
CA LEU A 26 2.78 17.77 -11.36
C LEU A 26 1.45 17.15 -10.89
N ILE A 27 0.47 16.97 -11.76
CA ILE A 27 -0.89 16.53 -11.36
C ILE A 27 -1.21 15.07 -11.78
N GLU A 28 -0.30 14.35 -12.45
CA GLU A 28 -0.61 12.97 -12.94
C GLU A 28 -0.02 11.81 -12.10
N GLU A 29 0.60 12.06 -10.95
CA GLU A 29 1.16 10.98 -10.10
C GLU A 29 0.33 10.64 -8.84
N SER A 30 -0.76 11.35 -8.57
CA SER A 30 -1.67 11.04 -7.45
C SER A 30 -2.88 10.20 -7.88
N LEU A 31 -2.67 9.14 -8.67
CA LEU A 31 -3.63 8.04 -8.72
C LEU A 31 -3.60 7.38 -7.33
N ASP A 32 -4.70 7.52 -6.59
CA ASP A 32 -4.88 7.09 -5.20
C ASP A 32 -4.11 5.80 -4.86
N VAL A 33 -2.98 5.97 -4.16
CA VAL A 33 -2.24 4.84 -3.60
C VAL A 33 -2.96 4.43 -2.32
N GLU A 34 -3.78 3.39 -2.40
CA GLU A 34 -4.51 2.89 -1.23
C GLU A 34 -3.52 2.25 -0.24
N SER A 35 -3.65 2.62 1.04
CA SER A 35 -2.81 2.11 2.12
C SER A 35 -3.46 0.91 2.79
N VAL A 36 -2.74 -0.20 2.87
CA VAL A 36 -3.19 -1.43 3.53
C VAL A 36 -2.20 -1.79 4.63
N GLN A 37 -2.71 -2.28 5.76
CA GLN A 37 -1.89 -2.65 6.91
C GLN A 37 -2.20 -4.07 7.37
N GLY A 38 -1.18 -4.76 7.87
CA GLY A 38 -1.34 -6.09 8.45
C GLY A 38 -0.23 -6.41 9.45
N PRO A 39 -0.52 -7.14 10.53
CA PRO A 39 0.51 -7.51 11.49
C PRO A 39 1.45 -8.58 10.92
N THR A 40 2.71 -8.55 11.35
CA THR A 40 3.70 -9.61 11.08
C THR A 40 3.16 -10.98 11.49
N GLY A 41 3.38 -12.00 10.67
CA GLY A 41 2.82 -13.34 10.82
C GLY A 41 1.33 -13.46 10.44
N GLY A 42 0.64 -12.33 10.29
CA GLY A 42 -0.78 -12.25 9.95
C GLY A 42 -1.09 -12.46 8.47
N ARG A 43 -2.31 -12.07 8.10
CA ARG A 43 -2.85 -12.11 6.74
C ARG A 43 -3.30 -10.71 6.33
N VAL A 44 -3.09 -10.39 5.06
CA VAL A 44 -3.61 -9.16 4.43
C VAL A 44 -4.24 -9.48 3.09
N GLU A 45 -5.13 -8.60 2.64
CA GLU A 45 -5.77 -8.66 1.33
C GLU A 45 -5.43 -7.38 0.57
N LEU A 46 -4.77 -7.52 -0.57
CA LEU A 46 -4.38 -6.41 -1.43
C LEU A 46 -5.41 -6.27 -2.56
N PRO A 47 -6.25 -5.22 -2.57
CA PRO A 47 -7.32 -5.07 -3.54
C PRO A 47 -6.80 -4.74 -4.94
N CYS A 48 -7.49 -5.24 -5.95
CA CYS A 48 -7.21 -4.94 -7.35
C CYS A 48 -8.50 -4.86 -8.16
N ASP A 49 -8.68 -3.76 -8.88
CA ASP A 49 -9.86 -3.55 -9.70
C ASP A 49 -9.78 -4.36 -11.00
N VAL A 50 -10.52 -5.47 -11.03
CA VAL A 50 -10.67 -6.34 -12.20
C VAL A 50 -11.97 -6.07 -12.96
N SER A 51 -12.64 -4.94 -12.71
CA SER A 51 -13.89 -4.58 -13.38
C SER A 51 -13.58 -3.97 -14.75
N PRO A 52 -14.04 -4.56 -15.87
CA PRO A 52 -13.79 -4.00 -17.19
C PRO A 52 -14.59 -2.71 -17.42
N ALA A 53 -14.10 -1.83 -18.29
CA ALA A 53 -14.86 -0.66 -18.74
C ALA A 53 -16.06 -1.07 -19.63
N LEU A 54 -15.91 -2.17 -20.37
CA LEU A 54 -16.96 -2.79 -21.16
C LEU A 54 -17.57 -3.97 -20.39
N SER A 55 -18.86 -3.93 -20.08
CA SER A 55 -19.53 -4.92 -19.22
C SER A 55 -19.47 -6.37 -19.73
N ALA A 56 -19.35 -6.58 -21.05
CA ALA A 56 -19.26 -7.90 -21.67
C ALA A 56 -17.81 -8.41 -21.84
N ASP A 57 -16.82 -7.61 -21.45
CA ASP A 57 -15.42 -7.97 -21.56
C ASP A 57 -14.94 -8.81 -20.38
N LYS A 58 -13.78 -9.44 -20.55
CA LYS A 58 -13.21 -10.38 -19.58
C LYS A 58 -11.78 -10.01 -19.27
N VAL A 59 -11.36 -10.36 -18.06
CA VAL A 59 -9.95 -10.30 -17.65
C VAL A 59 -9.18 -11.33 -18.47
N GLY A 60 -8.11 -10.90 -19.13
CA GLY A 60 -7.17 -11.78 -19.81
C GLY A 60 -6.00 -12.15 -18.90
N LEU A 61 -5.38 -11.16 -18.26
CA LEU A 61 -4.15 -11.34 -17.49
C LEU A 61 -4.12 -10.38 -16.30
N VAL A 62 -3.77 -10.92 -15.12
CA VAL A 62 -3.48 -10.14 -13.91
C VAL A 62 -2.02 -10.33 -13.57
N ILE A 63 -1.30 -9.24 -13.33
CA ILE A 63 0.12 -9.24 -12.96
C ILE A 63 0.32 -8.36 -11.73
N TRP A 64 1.04 -8.89 -10.75
CA TRP A 64 1.46 -8.12 -9.58
C TRP A 64 2.95 -7.83 -9.63
N TYR A 65 3.29 -6.58 -9.31
CA TYR A 65 4.65 -6.11 -9.14
C TYR A 65 4.83 -5.62 -7.71
N LYS A 66 6.04 -5.77 -7.17
CA LYS A 66 6.46 -5.21 -5.89
C LYS A 66 7.65 -4.28 -6.11
N GLN A 67 7.67 -3.18 -5.38
CA GLN A 67 8.81 -2.27 -5.35
C GLN A 67 10.10 -3.01 -5.01
N GLY A 68 11.17 -2.71 -5.74
CA GLY A 68 12.47 -3.36 -5.60
C GLY A 68 12.64 -4.66 -6.39
N HIS A 69 11.61 -5.12 -7.11
CA HIS A 69 11.69 -6.27 -8.02
C HIS A 69 11.54 -5.81 -9.48
N GLU A 70 12.45 -6.26 -10.35
CA GLU A 70 12.40 -5.94 -11.79
C GLU A 70 11.37 -6.78 -12.55
N THR A 71 11.06 -7.97 -12.04
CA THR A 71 10.11 -8.92 -12.61
C THR A 71 8.81 -8.98 -11.81
N PRO A 72 7.70 -9.45 -12.41
CA PRO A 72 6.48 -9.74 -11.67
C PRO A 72 6.70 -10.71 -10.51
N ILE A 73 5.93 -10.54 -9.44
CA ILE A 73 5.95 -11.41 -8.25
C ILE A 73 4.78 -12.40 -8.22
N TYR A 74 3.73 -12.15 -9.00
CA TYR A 74 2.57 -13.04 -9.14
C TYR A 74 1.88 -12.78 -10.49
N SER A 75 1.29 -13.81 -11.08
CA SER A 75 0.44 -13.68 -12.27
C SER A 75 -0.72 -14.67 -12.27
N LEU A 76 -1.82 -14.25 -12.91
CA LEU A 76 -2.95 -15.11 -13.27
C LEU A 76 -3.29 -14.85 -14.75
N ASP A 77 -3.14 -15.88 -15.58
CA ASP A 77 -3.44 -15.85 -17.01
C ASP A 77 -4.72 -16.64 -17.30
N ALA A 78 -5.67 -16.00 -17.98
CA ALA A 78 -6.96 -16.54 -18.35
C ALA A 78 -7.28 -16.30 -19.85
N ARG A 79 -6.30 -15.90 -20.66
CA ARG A 79 -6.51 -15.53 -22.08
C ARG A 79 -7.09 -16.67 -22.93
N GLU A 80 -6.65 -17.89 -22.67
CA GLU A 80 -7.10 -19.11 -23.37
C GLU A 80 -8.34 -19.77 -22.71
N GLY A 81 -8.96 -19.11 -21.74
CA GLY A 81 -10.10 -19.64 -20.97
C GLY A 81 -9.73 -20.67 -19.90
N ILE A 82 -8.51 -21.21 -19.90
CA ILE A 82 -7.96 -22.01 -18.81
C ILE A 82 -7.14 -21.08 -17.91
N THR A 83 -7.49 -21.03 -16.62
CA THR A 83 -6.76 -20.21 -15.65
C THR A 83 -5.47 -20.89 -15.23
N SER A 84 -4.35 -20.22 -15.45
CA SER A 84 -3.03 -20.60 -14.92
C SER A 84 -2.54 -19.52 -13.96
N GLN A 85 -1.92 -19.91 -12.86
CA GLN A 85 -1.36 -18.98 -11.87
C GLN A 85 0.10 -19.30 -11.59
N TRP A 86 0.88 -18.25 -11.33
CA TRP A 86 2.28 -18.36 -10.94
C TRP A 86 2.59 -17.35 -9.83
N SER A 87 3.46 -17.76 -8.91
CA SER A 87 3.90 -16.97 -7.77
C SER A 87 5.42 -17.10 -7.66
N ASP A 88 6.12 -15.97 -7.53
CA ASP A 88 7.57 -15.96 -7.41
C ASP A 88 8.02 -16.70 -6.13
N PRO A 89 8.81 -17.78 -6.22
CA PRO A 89 9.19 -18.58 -5.07
C PRO A 89 9.99 -17.84 -3.98
N SER A 90 10.84 -16.88 -4.39
CA SER A 90 11.67 -16.10 -3.48
C SER A 90 10.90 -15.03 -2.71
N THR A 91 9.90 -14.43 -3.35
CA THR A 91 9.16 -13.29 -2.79
C THR A 91 7.93 -13.76 -2.03
N LEU A 92 6.98 -14.36 -2.76
CA LEU A 92 5.68 -14.73 -2.21
C LEU A 92 5.58 -16.24 -1.92
N GLY A 93 6.20 -17.07 -2.76
CA GLY A 93 6.12 -18.52 -2.69
C GLY A 93 4.66 -18.98 -2.63
N ASN A 94 4.37 -19.91 -1.71
CA ASN A 94 3.03 -20.46 -1.50
C ASN A 94 2.15 -19.61 -0.57
N ARG A 95 2.59 -18.40 -0.19
CA ARG A 95 1.87 -17.55 0.78
C ARG A 95 0.78 -16.69 0.12
N ALA A 96 0.85 -16.53 -1.19
CA ALA A 96 -0.04 -15.69 -1.96
C ALA A 96 -1.10 -16.49 -2.74
N THR A 97 -2.31 -15.98 -2.80
CA THR A 97 -3.39 -16.54 -3.63
C THR A 97 -4.31 -15.43 -4.10
N PHE A 98 -4.54 -15.34 -5.40
CA PHE A 98 -5.44 -14.33 -5.96
C PHE A 98 -6.89 -14.83 -5.99
N ARG A 99 -7.82 -14.01 -5.51
CA ARG A 99 -9.25 -14.30 -5.42
C ARG A 99 -10.03 -13.34 -6.31
N THR A 100 -10.66 -13.88 -7.34
CA THR A 100 -11.48 -13.13 -8.30
C THR A 100 -12.97 -13.10 -7.95
N ASN A 101 -13.38 -13.84 -6.92
CA ASN A 101 -14.78 -13.93 -6.48
C ASN A 101 -15.18 -12.85 -5.46
N THR A 102 -14.30 -11.90 -5.15
CA THR A 102 -14.56 -10.74 -4.30
C THR A 102 -14.67 -9.47 -5.15
N THR A 103 -15.27 -8.42 -4.61
CA THR A 103 -15.39 -7.11 -5.29
C THR A 103 -14.87 -6.01 -4.36
N PRO A 104 -13.69 -5.42 -4.61
CA PRO A 104 -12.75 -5.76 -5.69
C PRO A 104 -12.10 -7.15 -5.51
N ALA A 105 -11.45 -7.66 -6.56
CA ALA A 105 -10.63 -8.87 -6.44
C ALA A 105 -9.44 -8.60 -5.52
N VAL A 106 -8.92 -9.63 -4.83
CA VAL A 106 -7.84 -9.44 -3.84
C VAL A 106 -6.71 -10.44 -4.02
N LEU A 107 -5.47 -9.98 -3.88
CA LEU A 107 -4.33 -10.86 -3.62
C LEU A 107 -4.24 -11.08 -2.11
N VAL A 108 -4.57 -12.29 -1.67
CA VAL A 108 -4.43 -12.69 -0.27
C VAL A 108 -3.00 -13.10 -0.01
N LEU A 109 -2.33 -12.42 0.92
CA LEU A 109 -0.97 -12.75 1.38
C LEU A 109 -1.01 -13.17 2.84
N ASN A 110 -0.57 -14.40 3.12
CA ASN A 110 -0.52 -14.98 4.46
C ASN A 110 0.90 -14.98 5.04
N LYS A 111 1.02 -15.13 6.36
CA LYS A 111 2.31 -15.20 7.06
C LYS A 111 3.19 -14.02 6.66
N LEU A 112 2.67 -12.80 6.87
CA LEU A 112 3.37 -11.57 6.54
C LEU A 112 4.73 -11.50 7.21
N ARG A 113 5.70 -10.94 6.50
CA ARG A 113 7.05 -10.69 6.97
C ARG A 113 7.36 -9.19 6.86
N PRO A 114 8.24 -8.62 7.71
CA PRO A 114 8.57 -7.19 7.63
C PRO A 114 8.96 -6.73 6.23
N GLU A 115 9.71 -7.55 5.49
CA GLU A 115 10.16 -7.31 4.11
C GLU A 115 9.05 -7.32 3.06
N ASP A 116 7.85 -7.81 3.40
CA ASP A 116 6.68 -7.72 2.53
C ASP A 116 6.18 -6.26 2.43
N SER A 117 6.58 -5.37 3.33
CA SER A 117 6.24 -3.94 3.26
C SER A 117 6.73 -3.29 1.96
N GLY A 118 6.01 -2.26 1.52
CA GLY A 118 6.37 -1.44 0.37
C GLY A 118 5.23 -1.31 -0.64
N GLN A 119 5.55 -0.68 -1.77
CA GLN A 119 4.56 -0.43 -2.82
C GLN A 119 4.31 -1.67 -3.68
N TYR A 120 3.03 -1.94 -3.94
CA TYR A 120 2.57 -2.96 -4.86
C TYR A 120 1.83 -2.32 -6.03
N ARG A 121 1.90 -2.95 -7.20
CA ARG A 121 1.12 -2.56 -8.37
C ARG A 121 0.45 -3.78 -8.99
N CYS A 122 -0.87 -3.77 -9.02
CA CYS A 122 -1.67 -4.71 -9.79
C CYS A 122 -1.89 -4.13 -11.19
N ARG A 123 -1.54 -4.88 -12.22
CA ARG A 123 -1.88 -4.58 -13.62
C ARG A 123 -2.90 -5.61 -14.09
N VAL A 124 -4.00 -5.13 -14.64
CA VAL A 124 -5.06 -5.97 -15.21
C VAL A 124 -5.18 -5.66 -16.68
N ASP A 125 -4.86 -6.64 -17.52
CA ASP A 125 -5.10 -6.58 -18.96
C ASP A 125 -6.42 -7.31 -19.26
N PHE A 126 -7.32 -6.60 -19.92
CA PHE A 126 -8.57 -7.13 -20.41
C PHE A 126 -8.44 -7.53 -21.88
N ILE A 127 -9.38 -8.33 -22.40
CA ILE A 127 -9.35 -8.73 -23.81
C ILE A 127 -9.65 -7.55 -24.73
N LYS A 128 -10.55 -6.64 -24.35
CA LYS A 128 -10.99 -5.51 -25.18
C LYS A 128 -10.87 -4.15 -24.49
N SER A 129 -11.01 -4.11 -23.18
CA SER A 129 -10.98 -2.90 -22.37
C SER A 129 -9.54 -2.45 -22.17
N PRO A 130 -9.32 -1.14 -21.95
CA PRO A 130 -7.99 -0.64 -21.61
C PRO A 130 -7.46 -1.29 -20.32
N THR A 131 -6.14 -1.50 -20.27
CA THR A 131 -5.44 -1.98 -19.08
C THR A 131 -5.68 -1.05 -17.89
N LYS A 132 -5.96 -1.64 -16.72
CA LYS A 132 -6.03 -0.92 -15.44
C LYS A 132 -4.79 -1.18 -14.59
N ASN A 133 -4.36 -0.17 -13.84
CA ASN A 133 -3.31 -0.31 -12.84
C ASN A 133 -3.83 0.19 -11.49
N THR A 134 -3.72 -0.64 -10.45
CA THR A 134 -3.98 -0.26 -9.06
C THR A 134 -2.65 -0.21 -8.33
N ARG A 135 -2.37 0.88 -7.62
CA ARG A 135 -1.16 1.03 -6.77
C ARG A 135 -1.58 1.01 -5.30
N LEU A 136 -0.80 0.32 -4.49
CA LEU A 136 -1.07 0.12 -3.07
C LEU A 136 0.21 0.30 -2.27
N ASN A 137 0.09 0.72 -1.03
CA ASN A 137 1.19 0.69 -0.07
C ASN A 137 0.87 -0.28 1.06
N LEU A 138 1.64 -1.35 1.21
CA LEU A 138 1.52 -2.29 2.31
C LEU A 138 2.47 -1.90 3.44
N THR A 139 1.93 -1.65 4.63
CA THR A 139 2.71 -1.48 5.86
C THR A 139 2.53 -2.71 6.74
N VAL A 140 3.63 -3.44 7.00
CA VAL A 140 3.62 -4.55 7.94
C VAL A 140 3.86 -4.01 9.36
N LEU A 141 2.90 -4.25 10.25
CA LEU A 141 2.98 -3.83 11.64
C LEU A 141 3.75 -4.87 12.45
N ILE A 142 4.80 -4.44 13.15
CA ILE A 142 5.58 -5.30 14.05
C ILE A 142 5.11 -5.00 15.47
N PRO A 143 4.46 -5.96 16.16
CA PRO A 143 4.07 -5.75 17.55
C PRO A 143 5.32 -5.63 18.45
N PRO A 144 5.22 -4.93 19.59
CA PRO A 144 6.31 -4.90 20.57
C PRO A 144 6.64 -6.31 21.08
N ASP A 145 7.91 -6.53 21.41
CA ASP A 145 8.38 -7.79 22.00
C ASP A 145 7.79 -8.02 23.39
N GLN A 146 7.61 -6.95 24.17
CA GLN A 146 7.10 -7.02 25.53
C GLN A 146 6.25 -5.79 25.89
N LEU A 147 5.14 -6.04 26.63
CA LEU A 147 4.35 -5.01 27.31
C LEU A 147 4.61 -5.09 28.81
N ILE A 148 4.84 -3.94 29.45
CA ILE A 148 5.12 -3.82 30.89
C ILE A 148 4.09 -2.86 31.49
N ASN A 149 3.23 -3.38 32.36
CA ASN A 149 2.30 -2.57 33.13
C ASN A 149 2.99 -2.07 34.41
N ILE A 150 2.89 -0.76 34.65
CA ILE A 150 3.46 -0.08 35.81
C ILE A 150 2.28 0.57 36.56
N GLY A 151 2.16 0.20 37.84
CA GLY A 151 1.18 0.75 38.76
C GLY A 151 1.69 2.00 39.47
N GLU A 152 0.98 2.39 40.52
CA GLU A 152 1.35 3.53 41.35
C GLU A 152 2.70 3.27 42.06
N GLY A 153 3.61 4.23 42.03
CA GLY A 153 4.94 4.11 42.65
C GLY A 153 6.05 3.47 41.80
N ASN A 154 5.84 3.27 40.49
CA ASN A 154 6.74 2.56 39.56
C ASN A 154 6.84 1.04 39.75
N ASP A 155 5.92 0.43 40.51
CA ASP A 155 5.91 -1.02 40.68
C ASP A 155 5.40 -1.73 39.42
N LYS A 156 6.17 -2.73 38.97
CA LYS A 156 5.77 -3.60 37.86
C LYS A 156 4.60 -4.47 38.29
N VAL A 157 3.47 -4.29 37.63
CA VAL A 157 2.27 -5.07 37.87
C VAL A 157 2.44 -6.42 37.18
N HIS A 158 2.30 -7.49 37.95
CA HIS A 158 2.38 -8.86 37.44
C HIS A 158 0.97 -9.34 37.08
N GLY A 159 0.71 -9.54 35.78
CA GLY A 159 -0.59 -9.98 35.26
C GLY A 159 -1.51 -8.83 34.82
N ASN A 160 -2.80 -9.13 34.68
CA ASN A 160 -3.81 -8.22 34.12
C ASN A 160 -4.72 -7.57 35.18
N ILE A 161 -4.43 -7.78 36.47
CA ILE A 161 -5.25 -7.28 37.57
C ILE A 161 -4.49 -6.16 38.27
N LEU A 162 -5.14 -5.00 38.35
CA LEU A 162 -4.67 -3.81 39.03
C LEU A 162 -5.58 -3.54 40.22
N GLY A 163 -5.00 -3.18 41.37
CA GLY A 163 -5.73 -2.91 42.61
C GLY A 163 -5.66 -4.04 43.64
N PRO A 164 -6.53 -4.01 44.67
CA PRO A 164 -7.72 -3.17 44.84
C PRO A 164 -7.42 -1.69 45.12
N TYR A 165 -8.33 -0.80 44.74
CA TYR A 165 -8.24 0.65 44.98
C TYR A 165 -9.47 1.13 45.76
N ASP A 166 -9.29 2.10 46.64
CA ASP A 166 -10.37 2.68 47.43
C ASP A 166 -11.23 3.64 46.61
N GLU A 167 -12.51 3.76 46.99
CA GLU A 167 -13.41 4.74 46.39
C GLU A 167 -12.90 6.16 46.62
N GLY A 168 -12.69 6.90 45.53
CA GLY A 168 -12.14 8.26 45.56
C GLY A 168 -10.61 8.35 45.42
N ALA A 169 -9.90 7.23 45.29
CA ALA A 169 -8.47 7.21 45.01
C ALA A 169 -8.15 7.64 43.56
N GLU A 170 -7.06 8.39 43.38
CA GLU A 170 -6.50 8.72 42.06
C GLU A 170 -5.47 7.65 41.68
N VAL A 171 -5.64 7.02 40.52
CA VAL A 171 -4.79 5.88 40.10
C VAL A 171 -4.03 6.25 38.82
N ASN A 172 -2.69 6.23 38.91
CA ASN A 172 -1.81 6.42 37.75
C ASN A 172 -1.31 5.08 37.22
N LEU A 173 -1.65 4.78 35.96
CA LEU A 173 -1.28 3.55 35.27
C LEU A 173 -0.44 3.88 34.03
N THR A 174 0.68 3.19 33.87
CA THR A 174 1.54 3.33 32.69
C THR A 174 1.76 1.97 32.03
N CYS A 175 1.55 1.88 30.73
CA CYS A 175 1.94 0.72 29.94
C CYS A 175 3.16 1.10 29.09
N ILE A 176 4.25 0.35 29.26
CA ILE A 176 5.47 0.51 28.46
C ILE A 176 5.53 -0.63 27.45
N ALA A 177 5.61 -0.28 26.17
CA ALA A 177 5.91 -1.20 25.08
C ALA A 177 7.41 -1.16 24.78
N VAL A 178 8.05 -2.33 24.73
CA VAL A 178 9.48 -2.50 24.44
C VAL A 178 9.63 -3.49 23.28
N GLY A 179 10.49 -3.17 22.32
CA GLY A 179 10.73 -3.96 21.10
C GLY A 179 11.32 -3.09 20.01
#